data_AF-A0A2P6FWD6-F1
#
_entry.id   AF-A0A2P6FWD6-F1
#
_cell.length_a   1.000
_cell.length_b   1.000
_cell.length_c   1.000
_cell.angle_alpha   90.00
_cell.angle_beta   90.00
_cell.angle_gamma   90.00
#
_symmetry.space_group_name_H-M   'P 1'
#
loop_
_entity.id
_entity.type
_entity.pdbx_description
1 polymer ?
#
loop_
_entity_poly.entity_id
_entity_poly.type
_entity_poly.pdbx_seq_one_letter_code
_entity_poly.pdbx_strand_id
1 'polypeptide(L)'
;MIKKFSLIIITIFLGAFGASAEQVVLKYHSFLPMPHSANSKFVKPWAERLASQSGGKLKVEIYPSMQLGGKPPQLVDQVREGVVDLIWTVAGYTPGRFPKLEVFDLPFIASTAFATSQASQEFAETLGKSYLL
;
A
#
# COMPACT_ATOMS: atom_id res chain seq x y z
N MET A 1 -26.12 10.76 71.68
CA MET A 1 -25.94 9.89 70.50
C MET A 1 -25.56 10.75 69.30
N ILE A 2 -24.26 10.85 68.97
CA ILE A 2 -23.75 11.70 67.87
C ILE A 2 -23.13 10.74 66.85
N LYS A 3 -23.73 10.64 65.65
CA LYS A 3 -23.29 9.72 64.60
C LYS A 3 -22.07 10.33 63.88
N LYS A 4 -20.93 9.63 63.94
CA LYS A 4 -19.70 9.96 63.19
C LYS A 4 -19.94 9.66 61.70
N PHE A 5 -19.84 10.66 60.84
CA PHE A 5 -19.82 10.47 59.39
C PHE A 5 -18.36 10.31 58.95
N SER A 6 -17.98 9.09 58.55
CA SER A 6 -16.67 8.80 57.97
C SER A 6 -16.67 9.21 56.50
N LEU A 7 -15.73 10.07 56.13
CA LEU A 7 -15.49 10.51 54.75
C LEU A 7 -14.61 9.45 54.06
N ILE A 8 -15.13 8.80 53.02
CA ILE A 8 -14.37 7.87 52.18
C ILE A 8 -13.77 8.67 51.02
N ILE A 9 -12.45 8.80 51.00
CA ILE A 9 -11.70 9.35 49.87
C ILE A 9 -11.51 8.23 48.85
N ILE A 10 -12.17 8.35 47.70
CA ILE A 10 -11.96 7.47 46.54
C ILE A 10 -10.82 8.05 45.72
N THR A 11 -9.63 7.49 45.86
CA THR A 11 -8.48 7.81 45.01
C THR A 11 -8.68 7.13 43.65
N ILE A 12 -9.04 7.90 42.63
CA ILE A 12 -9.10 7.42 41.25
C ILE A 12 -7.65 7.19 40.78
N PHE A 13 -7.27 5.92 40.65
CA PHE A 13 -6.05 5.53 39.93
C PHE A 13 -6.29 5.82 38.44
N LEU A 14 -5.79 6.96 37.94
CA LEU A 14 -5.60 7.16 36.50
C LEU A 14 -4.51 6.19 36.04
N GLY A 15 -4.90 4.96 35.71
CA GLY A 15 -4.06 4.05 34.97
C GLY A 15 -3.75 4.68 33.62
N ALA A 16 -2.50 5.09 33.43
CA ALA A 16 -1.96 5.46 32.14
C ALA A 16 -1.95 4.21 31.26
N PHE A 17 -3.10 3.88 30.65
CA PHE A 17 -3.14 3.02 29.49
C PHE A 17 -2.37 3.77 28.39
N GLY A 18 -1.09 3.41 28.21
CA GLY A 18 -0.36 3.77 27.02
C GLY A 18 -1.17 3.25 25.83
N ALA A 19 -1.75 4.16 25.04
CA ALA A 19 -2.41 3.81 23.81
C ALA A 19 -1.38 3.15 22.89
N SER A 20 -1.37 1.82 22.83
CA SER A 20 -0.65 1.09 21.80
C SER A 20 -1.34 1.44 20.49
N ALA A 21 -0.70 2.25 19.65
CA ALA A 21 -1.24 2.59 18.35
C ALA A 21 -1.51 1.30 17.56
N GLU A 22 -2.70 1.19 16.98
CA GLU A 22 -3.08 0.04 16.16
C GLU A 22 -2.12 -0.09 14.96
N GLN A 23 -1.62 -1.30 14.74
CA GLN A 23 -0.76 -1.58 13.59
C GLN A 23 -1.62 -1.63 12.33
N VAL A 24 -1.28 -0.82 11.34
CA VAL A 24 -1.92 -0.86 10.01
C VAL A 24 -1.17 -1.87 9.14
N VAL A 25 -1.91 -2.86 8.64
CA VAL A 25 -1.39 -3.90 7.75
C VAL A 25 -1.93 -3.66 6.34
N LEU A 26 -1.02 -3.34 5.41
CA LEU A 26 -1.33 -3.15 4.00
C LEU A 26 -1.14 -4.47 3.25
N LYS A 27 -2.18 -4.95 2.56
CA LYS A 27 -2.14 -6.12 1.70
C LYS A 27 -1.63 -5.73 0.32
N TYR A 28 -0.48 -6.26 -0.05
CA TYR A 28 0.10 -6.12 -1.39
C TYR A 28 -0.13 -7.41 -2.20
N HIS A 29 -0.74 -7.30 -3.37
CA HIS A 29 -1.01 -8.45 -4.24
C HIS A 29 -0.37 -8.29 -5.63
N SER A 30 0.30 -9.34 -6.11
CA SER A 30 0.95 -9.32 -7.42
C SER A 30 0.89 -10.67 -8.12
N PHE A 31 0.95 -10.65 -9.45
CA PHE A 31 1.02 -11.86 -10.26
C PHE A 31 2.42 -12.47 -10.34
N LEU A 32 3.45 -11.69 -10.01
CA LEU A 32 4.86 -12.09 -10.11
C LEU A 32 5.23 -12.99 -8.92
N PRO A 33 6.10 -14.00 -9.12
CA PRO A 33 6.59 -14.81 -8.01
C PRO A 33 7.56 -14.03 -7.13
N MET A 34 7.78 -14.47 -5.89
CA MET A 34 8.64 -13.76 -4.92
C MET A 34 10.09 -13.54 -5.42
N PRO A 35 10.75 -14.48 -6.13
CA PRO A 35 12.10 -14.24 -6.63
C PRO A 35 12.21 -13.15 -7.70
N HIS A 36 11.13 -12.80 -8.40
CA HIS A 36 11.15 -11.79 -9.46
C HIS A 36 11.62 -10.42 -8.93
N SER A 37 12.37 -9.67 -9.74
CA SER A 37 13.03 -8.42 -9.33
C SER A 37 12.08 -7.39 -8.70
N ALA A 38 10.89 -7.21 -9.25
CA ALA A 38 9.85 -6.34 -8.69
C ALA A 38 9.55 -6.68 -7.22
N ASN A 39 9.42 -7.95 -6.87
CA ASN A 39 9.13 -8.37 -5.51
C ASN A 39 10.39 -8.43 -4.65
N SER A 40 11.45 -9.09 -5.12
CA SER A 40 12.66 -9.38 -4.33
C SER A 40 13.55 -8.16 -4.11
N LYS A 41 13.67 -7.27 -5.11
CA LYS A 41 14.60 -6.13 -5.08
C LYS A 41 13.92 -4.79 -4.86
N PHE A 42 12.60 -4.71 -5.04
CA PHE A 42 11.85 -3.47 -4.86
C PHE A 42 10.83 -3.54 -3.71
N VAL A 43 9.77 -4.32 -3.85
CA VAL A 43 8.64 -4.29 -2.89
C VAL A 43 9.05 -4.81 -1.51
N LYS A 44 9.76 -5.93 -1.41
CA LYS A 44 10.20 -6.46 -0.10
C LYS A 44 11.12 -5.47 0.66
N PRO A 45 12.20 -4.94 0.06
CA PRO A 45 13.01 -3.91 0.73
C PRO A 45 12.24 -2.63 1.06
N TRP A 46 11.28 -2.21 0.21
CA TRP A 46 10.42 -1.07 0.50
C TRP A 46 9.51 -1.32 1.71
N ALA A 47 8.87 -2.49 1.79
CA ALA A 47 8.04 -2.91 2.91
C ALA A 47 8.82 -2.97 4.23
N GLU A 48 10.05 -3.51 4.20
CA GLU A 48 10.94 -3.57 5.37
C GLU A 48 11.33 -2.16 5.84
N ARG A 49 11.67 -1.26 4.91
CA ARG A 49 11.95 0.14 5.25
C ARG A 49 10.73 0.85 5.83
N LEU A 50 9.54 0.62 5.27
CA LEU A 50 8.28 1.20 5.76
C LEU A 50 7.99 0.75 7.21
N ALA A 51 8.19 -0.53 7.50
CA ALA A 51 8.05 -1.06 8.85
C ALA A 51 9.07 -0.46 9.82
N SER A 52 10.33 -0.37 9.41
CA SER A 52 11.39 0.22 10.23
C SER A 52 11.14 1.71 10.52
N GLN A 53 10.84 2.51 9.50
CA GLN A 53 10.65 3.96 9.61
C GLN A 53 9.36 4.34 10.36
N SER A 54 8.34 3.48 10.33
CA SER A 54 7.10 3.68 11.08
C SER A 54 7.18 3.21 12.53
N GLY A 55 8.31 2.66 12.98
CA GLY A 55 8.43 2.03 14.30
C GLY A 55 7.51 0.82 14.45
N GLY A 56 7.28 0.08 13.37
CA GLY A 56 6.40 -1.09 13.31
C GLY A 56 4.91 -0.78 13.20
N LYS A 57 4.50 0.49 13.13
CA LYS A 57 3.09 0.88 12.99
C LYS A 57 2.51 0.55 11.61
N LEU A 58 3.35 0.48 10.58
CA LEU A 58 2.97 0.06 9.24
C LEU A 58 3.64 -1.27 8.92
N LYS A 59 2.86 -2.23 8.40
CA LYS A 59 3.37 -3.50 7.89
C LYS A 59 2.79 -3.74 6.51
N VAL A 60 3.56 -4.36 5.62
CA VAL A 60 3.06 -4.82 4.31
C VAL A 60 3.09 -6.35 4.29
N GLU A 61 1.95 -6.95 3.95
CA GLU A 61 1.85 -8.39 3.70
C GLU A 61 1.87 -8.63 2.20
N ILE A 62 2.86 -9.42 1.75
CA ILE A 62 3.15 -9.64 0.34
C ILE A 62 2.54 -10.96 -0.10
N TYR A 63 1.58 -10.89 -1.02
CA TYR A 63 0.92 -12.02 -1.65
C TYR A 63 1.38 -12.10 -3.12
N PRO A 64 2.45 -12.85 -3.45
CA PRO A 64 2.91 -13.04 -4.82
C PRO A 64 2.06 -14.09 -5.56
N SER A 65 2.36 -14.32 -6.84
CA SER A 65 1.83 -15.44 -7.63
C SER A 65 0.30 -15.60 -7.61
N MET A 66 -0.45 -14.49 -7.55
CA MET A 66 -1.93 -14.51 -7.47
C MET A 66 -2.48 -15.31 -6.28
N GLN A 67 -1.78 -15.36 -5.14
CA GLN A 67 -2.18 -16.14 -3.96
C GLN A 67 -3.56 -15.78 -3.38
N LEU A 68 -4.05 -14.55 -3.58
CA LEU A 68 -5.40 -14.15 -3.14
C LEU A 68 -6.47 -14.41 -4.20
N GLY A 69 -6.13 -15.06 -5.31
CA GLY A 69 -7.04 -15.46 -6.37
C GLY A 69 -7.27 -14.40 -7.46
N GLY A 70 -8.01 -14.81 -8.49
CA GLY A 70 -8.26 -14.02 -9.70
C GLY A 70 -7.17 -14.19 -10.76
N LYS A 71 -7.20 -13.30 -11.76
CA LYS A 71 -6.26 -13.24 -12.90
C LYS A 71 -5.55 -11.87 -12.92
N PRO A 72 -4.35 -11.75 -13.51
CA PRO A 72 -3.59 -10.50 -13.52
C PRO A 72 -4.37 -9.24 -13.96
N PRO A 73 -5.25 -9.29 -14.99
CA PRO A 73 -6.07 -8.13 -15.37
C PRO A 73 -7.02 -7.62 -14.26
N GLN A 74 -7.40 -8.47 -13.30
CA GLN A 74 -8.35 -8.15 -12.23
C GLN A 74 -7.68 -7.44 -11.04
N LEU A 75 -6.35 -7.35 -10.99
CA LEU A 75 -5.63 -6.73 -9.87
C LEU A 75 -6.09 -5.28 -9.65
N VAL A 76 -6.32 -4.51 -10.72
CA VAL A 76 -6.77 -3.12 -10.61
C VAL A 76 -8.15 -3.02 -9.95
N ASP A 77 -9.06 -3.95 -10.26
CA ASP A 77 -10.37 -3.97 -9.63
C ASP A 77 -10.28 -4.37 -8.15
N GLN A 78 -9.39 -5.31 -7.80
CA GLN A 78 -9.17 -5.71 -6.42
C GLN A 78 -8.70 -4.55 -5.52
N VAL A 79 -7.83 -3.67 -6.01
CA VAL A 79 -7.42 -2.47 -5.24
C VAL A 79 -8.53 -1.42 -5.21
N ARG A 80 -9.25 -1.20 -6.32
CA ARG A 80 -10.35 -0.24 -6.39
C ARG A 80 -11.51 -0.61 -5.45
N GLU A 81 -11.80 -1.90 -5.35
CA GLU A 81 -12.88 -2.46 -4.53
C GLU A 81 -12.45 -2.70 -3.08
N GLY A 82 -11.21 -2.39 -2.72
CA GLY A 82 -10.70 -2.52 -1.35
C GLY A 82 -10.46 -3.97 -0.89
N VAL A 83 -10.36 -4.92 -1.82
CA VAL A 83 -9.98 -6.32 -1.51
C VAL A 83 -8.54 -6.38 -1.01
N VAL A 84 -7.67 -5.55 -1.59
CA VAL A 84 -6.26 -5.36 -1.23
C VAL A 84 -5.92 -3.88 -1.26
N ASP A 85 -4.87 -3.47 -0.55
CA ASP A 85 -4.48 -2.07 -0.42
C ASP A 85 -3.51 -1.62 -1.52
N LEU A 86 -2.70 -2.55 -2.02
CA LEU A 86 -1.63 -2.30 -2.98
C LEU A 86 -1.56 -3.41 -4.02
N ILE A 87 -1.19 -3.06 -5.25
CA ILE A 87 -0.96 -4.03 -6.31
C ILE A 87 0.30 -3.72 -7.13
N TRP A 88 0.81 -4.74 -7.81
CA TRP A 88 1.72 -4.59 -8.94
C TRP A 88 1.13 -5.29 -10.17
N THR A 89 0.91 -4.55 -11.25
CA THR A 89 0.34 -5.07 -12.50
C THR A 89 0.98 -4.40 -13.73
N VAL A 90 0.63 -4.89 -14.92
CA VAL A 90 0.98 -4.30 -16.21
C VAL A 90 -0.27 -3.61 -16.75
N ALA A 91 -0.19 -2.31 -17.06
CA ALA A 91 -1.35 -1.53 -17.51
C ALA A 91 -2.03 -2.13 -18.75
N GLY A 92 -1.24 -2.61 -19.71
CA GLY A 92 -1.72 -3.25 -20.94
C GLY A 92 -2.46 -4.58 -20.75
N TYR A 93 -2.49 -5.16 -19.55
CA TYR A 93 -3.34 -6.34 -19.26
C TYR A 93 -4.84 -6.02 -19.27
N THR A 94 -5.19 -4.73 -19.18
CA THR A 94 -6.56 -4.22 -19.32
C THR A 94 -6.60 -3.17 -20.44
N PRO A 95 -6.65 -3.58 -21.71
CA PRO A 95 -6.63 -2.67 -22.85
C PRO A 95 -7.71 -1.59 -22.77
N GLY A 96 -7.36 -0.35 -23.09
CA GLY A 96 -8.29 0.79 -23.07
C GLY A 96 -8.64 1.32 -21.68
N ARG A 97 -8.18 0.68 -20.60
CA ARG A 97 -8.38 1.17 -19.22
C ARG A 97 -7.47 2.34 -18.88
N PHE A 98 -6.27 2.38 -19.45
CA PHE A 98 -5.25 3.41 -19.20
C PHE A 98 -4.71 4.02 -20.50
N PRO A 99 -5.57 4.58 -21.38
CA PRO A 99 -5.18 4.97 -22.74
C PRO A 99 -4.06 6.01 -22.81
N LYS A 100 -3.91 6.82 -21.75
CA LYS A 100 -2.82 7.80 -21.65
C LYS A 100 -1.47 7.17 -21.30
N LEU A 101 -1.48 6.11 -20.50
CA LEU A 101 -0.26 5.41 -20.09
C LEU A 101 0.28 4.54 -21.24
N GLU A 102 -0.58 4.11 -22.16
CA GLU A 102 -0.22 3.34 -23.37
C GLU A 102 0.78 4.07 -24.29
N VAL A 103 0.97 5.39 -24.14
CA VAL A 103 2.01 6.13 -24.87
C VAL A 103 3.42 5.56 -24.63
N PHE A 104 3.67 5.03 -23.43
CA PHE A 104 4.96 4.43 -23.07
C PHE A 104 5.15 3.02 -23.64
N ASP A 105 4.08 2.40 -24.16
CA ASP A 105 4.11 1.09 -24.79
C ASP A 105 4.34 1.18 -26.32
N LEU A 106 4.36 2.39 -26.89
CA LEU A 106 4.60 2.58 -28.32
C LEU A 106 6.05 2.25 -28.72
N PRO A 107 6.27 1.71 -29.94
CA PRO A 107 7.61 1.46 -30.46
C PRO A 107 8.49 2.72 -30.42
N PHE A 108 9.74 2.54 -29.98
CA PHE A 108 10.79 3.58 -29.96
C PHE A 108 10.54 4.77 -28.99
N ILE A 109 9.56 4.68 -28.08
CA ILE A 109 9.37 5.68 -27.01
C ILE A 109 10.28 5.42 -25.80
N ALA A 110 10.39 4.17 -25.36
CA ALA A 110 11.18 3.83 -24.18
C ALA A 110 12.68 3.94 -24.44
N SER A 111 13.42 4.46 -23.45
CA SER A 111 14.88 4.52 -23.45
C SER A 111 15.46 3.52 -22.43
N THR A 112 16.13 4.00 -21.38
CA THR A 112 16.52 3.14 -20.25
C THR A 112 15.34 2.94 -19.31
N ALA A 113 15.30 1.81 -18.61
CA ALA A 113 14.25 1.55 -17.61
C ALA A 113 14.20 2.66 -16.53
N PHE A 114 15.35 3.21 -16.14
CA PHE A 114 15.43 4.30 -15.16
C PHE A 114 14.80 5.59 -15.69
N ALA A 115 15.27 6.09 -16.84
CA ALA A 115 14.77 7.33 -17.42
C ALA A 115 13.29 7.23 -17.80
N THR A 116 12.87 6.10 -18.37
CA THR A 116 11.47 5.88 -18.77
C THR A 116 10.55 5.77 -17.56
N SER A 117 10.99 5.13 -16.46
CA SER A 117 10.20 5.06 -15.23
C SER A 117 10.04 6.44 -14.57
N GLN A 118 11.09 7.26 -14.56
CA GLN A 118 11.01 8.65 -14.07
C GLN A 118 10.04 9.48 -14.92
N ALA A 119 10.13 9.39 -16.25
CA ALA A 119 9.21 10.06 -17.16
C ALA A 119 7.77 9.59 -16.98
N SER A 120 7.55 8.29 -16.77
CA SER A 120 6.21 7.71 -16.52
C SER A 120 5.62 8.22 -15.21
N GLN A 121 6.45 8.33 -14.16
CA GLN A 121 6.03 8.88 -12.86
C GLN A 121 5.66 10.36 -12.98
N GLU A 122 6.51 11.17 -13.61
CA GLU A 122 6.25 12.59 -13.84
C GLU A 122 4.97 12.78 -14.67
N PHE A 123 4.79 11.99 -15.73
CA PHE A 123 3.57 11.98 -16.54
C PHE A 123 2.32 11.70 -15.69
N ALA A 124 2.38 10.68 -14.82
CA ALA A 124 1.29 10.34 -13.92
C ALA A 124 0.99 11.47 -12.92
N GLU A 125 2.02 12.13 -12.38
CA GLU A 125 1.86 13.19 -11.38
C GLU A 125 1.37 14.52 -11.97
N THR A 126 1.75 14.84 -13.21
CA THR A 126 1.44 16.12 -13.88
C THR A 126 0.15 16.04 -14.69
N LEU A 127 0.06 15.07 -15.59
CA LEU A 127 -1.04 14.91 -16.53
C LEU A 127 -2.09 13.90 -16.04
N GLY A 128 -1.75 13.04 -15.08
CA GLY A 128 -2.70 12.10 -14.47
C GLY A 128 -3.60 12.74 -13.40
N LYS A 129 -3.09 13.71 -12.61
CA LYS A 129 -3.87 14.35 -11.51
C LYS A 129 -5.05 15.19 -11.97
N SER A 130 -5.02 15.75 -13.19
CA SER A 130 -6.12 16.56 -13.73
C SER A 130 -7.38 15.76 -14.09
N TYR A 131 -7.40 14.44 -13.83
CA TYR A 131 -8.50 13.54 -14.16
C TYR A 131 -8.90 12.59 -13.01
N LEU A 132 -8.33 12.78 -11.82
CA LEU A 132 -8.71 12.05 -10.59
C LEU A 132 -9.64 12.88 -9.67
N LEU A 133 -10.17 14.00 -10.19
CA LEU A 133 -11.26 14.81 -9.62
C LEU A 133 -12.36 14.98 -10.67
#